data_AF-A0A0R3SZF3-F1
#
_entry.id   AF-A0A0R3SZF3-F1
#
_cell.length_a   1.000
_cell.length_b   1.000
_cell.length_c   1.000
_cell.angle_alpha   90.00
_cell.angle_beta   90.00
_cell.angle_gamma   90.00
#
_symmetry.space_group_name_H-M   'P 1'
#
loop_
_entity.id
_entity.type
_entity.pdbx_description
1 polymer ?
#
loop_
_entity_poly.entity_id
_entity_poly.type
_entity_poly.pdbx_seq_one_letter_code
_entity_poly.pdbx_strand_id
1 'polypeptide(L)'
;LVYQTYYSPDGSMKGYTDFTLSYMDVGSFKVSEEDKKLLKGGQYCRYFGYREPPNSTKPYALTSVFWYIVAAKVIFISVFIVAVFSVIWIISCVVPEVPRKIATAKERDRETINRRNLHNELERNVPLNLGQQNNPIYP
;
A
#
# COMPACT_ATOMS: atom_id res chain seq x y z
N LEU A 1 23.58 0.64 -0.10
CA LEU A 1 23.27 1.78 0.79
C LEU A 1 23.43 1.42 2.26
N VAL A 2 22.57 0.55 2.84
CA VAL A 2 22.64 0.19 4.27
C VAL A 2 24.04 -0.22 4.74
N TYR A 3 24.71 -1.11 4.00
CA TYR A 3 26.09 -1.53 4.32
C TYR A 3 27.07 -0.35 4.34
N GLN A 4 27.05 0.47 3.30
CA GLN A 4 27.96 1.59 3.13
C GLN A 4 27.78 2.67 4.21
N THR A 5 26.55 2.88 4.68
CA THR A 5 26.22 3.93 5.67
C THR A 5 26.44 3.48 7.11
N TYR A 6 26.20 2.22 7.43
CA TYR A 6 26.20 1.74 8.83
C TYR A 6 27.33 0.77 9.18
N TYR A 7 27.89 0.06 8.19
CA TYR A 7 28.82 -1.05 8.44
C TYR A 7 30.18 -0.84 7.77
N SER A 8 30.29 0.02 6.76
CA SER A 8 31.56 0.32 6.11
C SER A 8 32.37 1.33 6.93
N PRO A 9 33.61 1.02 7.34
CA PRO A 9 34.46 1.95 8.08
C PRO A 9 34.83 3.19 7.26
N ASP A 10 35.00 3.00 5.94
CA ASP A 10 35.54 4.01 5.03
C ASP A 10 34.46 4.56 4.07
N GLY A 11 33.21 4.12 4.22
CA GLY A 11 32.15 4.37 3.24
C GLY A 11 32.40 3.70 1.88
N SER A 12 33.32 2.74 1.79
CA SER A 12 33.60 1.97 0.58
C SER A 12 32.80 0.66 0.52
N MET A 13 32.72 0.04 -0.65
CA MET A 13 32.08 -1.28 -0.82
C MET A 13 33.02 -2.45 -0.47
N LYS A 14 34.23 -2.17 0.01
CA LYS A 14 35.20 -3.22 0.38
C LYS A 14 34.65 -4.03 1.55
N GLY A 15 34.63 -5.35 1.42
CA GLY A 15 34.08 -6.26 2.43
C GLY A 15 32.57 -6.48 2.36
N TYR A 16 31.86 -5.87 1.42
CA TYR A 16 30.41 -6.08 1.26
C TYR A 16 30.06 -7.55 1.03
N THR A 17 30.80 -8.22 0.15
CA THR A 17 30.58 -9.64 -0.16
C THR A 17 30.74 -10.52 1.07
N ASP A 18 31.80 -10.30 1.87
CA ASP A 18 32.03 -11.04 3.11
C ASP A 18 30.94 -10.80 4.15
N PHE A 19 30.38 -9.59 4.21
CA PHE A 19 29.26 -9.25 5.09
C PHE A 19 27.94 -9.89 4.67
N THR A 20 27.70 -10.03 3.36
CA THR A 20 26.46 -10.63 2.83
C THR A 20 26.43 -12.16 2.85
N LEU A 21 27.58 -12.78 3.08
CA LEU A 21 27.73 -14.23 3.08
C LEU A 21 27.77 -14.76 4.52
N SER A 22 26.96 -15.78 4.79
CA SER A 22 26.97 -16.52 6.05
C SER A 22 27.83 -17.78 5.92
N TYR A 23 28.46 -18.19 7.02
CA TYR A 23 29.19 -19.45 7.10
C TYR A 23 28.23 -20.62 7.40
N MET A 24 28.49 -21.75 6.74
CA MET A 24 27.87 -23.04 6.98
C MET A 24 28.96 -24.06 7.27
N ASP A 25 28.86 -24.78 8.38
CA ASP A 25 29.72 -25.93 8.64
C ASP A 25 29.16 -27.17 7.91
N VAL A 26 29.95 -27.70 6.98
CA VAL A 26 29.59 -28.84 6.13
C VAL A 26 29.40 -30.11 6.97
N GLY A 27 30.10 -30.23 8.10
CA GLY A 27 29.99 -31.37 9.01
C GLY A 27 28.68 -31.40 9.81
N SER A 28 28.04 -30.24 9.98
CA SER A 28 26.81 -30.12 10.77
C SER A 28 25.53 -30.49 10.01
N PHE A 29 25.60 -30.66 8.68
CA PHE A 29 24.45 -30.95 7.83
C PHE A 29 24.63 -32.26 7.06
N LYS A 30 23.50 -32.92 6.71
CA LYS A 30 23.51 -34.09 5.81
C LYS A 30 23.70 -33.60 4.37
N VAL A 31 24.95 -33.52 3.95
CA VAL A 31 25.35 -33.10 2.60
C VAL A 31 25.57 -34.32 1.71
N SER A 32 25.10 -34.26 0.45
CA SER A 32 25.32 -35.32 -0.54
C SER A 32 26.82 -35.51 -0.84
N GLU A 33 27.25 -36.73 -1.15
CA GLU A 33 28.65 -37.02 -1.44
C GLU A 33 29.16 -36.28 -2.70
N GLU A 34 28.27 -35.93 -3.62
CA GLU A 34 28.59 -35.09 -4.78
C GLU A 34 28.92 -33.64 -4.37
N ASP A 35 28.15 -33.06 -3.46
CA ASP A 35 28.37 -31.71 -2.94
C ASP A 35 29.63 -31.62 -2.08
N LYS A 36 29.95 -32.68 -1.34
CA LYS A 36 31.24 -32.77 -0.61
C LYS A 36 32.44 -32.78 -1.55
N LYS A 37 32.33 -33.40 -2.73
CA LYS A 37 33.38 -33.33 -3.77
C LYS A 37 33.52 -31.91 -4.35
N LEU A 38 32.40 -31.19 -4.53
CA LEU A 38 32.43 -29.79 -4.97
C LEU A 38 33.15 -28.88 -3.97
N LEU A 39 33.03 -29.18 -2.68
CA LEU A 39 33.69 -28.43 -1.60
C LEU A 39 35.21 -28.68 -1.52
N LYS A 40 35.76 -29.65 -2.25
CA LYS A 40 37.20 -29.98 -2.29
C LYS A 40 37.84 -30.11 -0.89
N GLY A 41 37.10 -30.65 0.08
CA GLY A 41 37.57 -30.81 1.46
C GLY A 41 37.47 -29.54 2.34
N GLY A 42 36.78 -28.49 1.89
CA GLY A 42 36.49 -27.32 2.70
C GLY A 42 35.54 -27.64 3.86
N GLN A 43 35.94 -27.27 5.08
CA GLN A 43 35.12 -27.45 6.29
C GLN A 43 33.93 -26.48 6.34
N TYR A 44 34.09 -25.29 5.76
CA TYR A 44 33.06 -24.26 5.73
C TYR A 44 32.68 -23.88 4.30
N CYS A 45 31.39 -23.73 4.05
CA CYS A 45 30.84 -23.16 2.83
C CYS A 45 30.23 -21.78 3.12
N ARG A 46 30.24 -20.88 2.14
CA ARG A 46 29.59 -19.57 2.24
C ARG A 46 28.35 -19.54 1.35
N TYR A 47 27.24 -19.08 1.90
CA TYR A 47 25.98 -18.91 1.18
C TYR A 47 25.39 -17.53 1.47
N PHE A 48 24.55 -17.03 0.57
CA PHE A 48 23.92 -15.73 0.76
C PHE A 48 22.95 -15.78 1.95
N GLY A 49 23.22 -14.98 2.99
CA GLY A 49 22.41 -14.96 4.19
C GLY A 49 23.00 -14.12 5.31
N TYR A 50 22.12 -13.59 6.17
CA TYR A 50 22.48 -12.83 7.37
C TYR A 50 22.21 -13.68 8.61
N ARG A 51 22.95 -14.78 8.74
CA ARG A 51 22.85 -15.71 9.86
C ARG A 51 24.12 -15.71 10.68
N GLU A 52 23.94 -16.04 11.94
CA GLU A 52 25.02 -16.05 12.91
C GLU A 52 25.97 -17.24 12.65
N PRO A 53 27.30 -17.06 12.73
CA PRO A 53 28.27 -18.11 12.43
C PRO A 53 28.16 -19.30 13.40
N PRO A 54 28.68 -20.48 13.01
CA PRO A 54 28.57 -21.70 13.81
C PRO A 54 29.25 -21.63 15.19
N ASN A 55 30.19 -20.69 15.39
CA ASN A 55 30.91 -20.48 16.66
C ASN A 55 30.21 -19.48 17.61
N SER A 56 29.02 -18.99 17.29
CA SER A 56 28.29 -18.03 18.12
C SER A 56 27.36 -18.72 19.12
N THR A 57 26.88 -17.97 20.12
CA THR A 57 25.98 -18.47 21.17
C THR A 57 24.66 -19.04 20.62
N LYS A 58 24.23 -18.59 19.44
CA LYS A 58 23.02 -19.08 18.75
C LYS A 58 23.37 -19.39 17.29
N PRO A 59 23.95 -20.56 16.99
CA PRO A 59 24.40 -20.89 15.64
C PRO A 59 23.22 -20.90 14.66
N TYR A 60 23.43 -20.33 13.47
CA TYR A 60 22.47 -20.28 12.37
C TYR A 60 21.16 -19.52 12.61
N ALA A 61 21.04 -18.83 13.74
CA ALA A 61 19.94 -17.91 14.00
C ALA A 61 19.99 -16.70 13.07
N LEU A 62 18.84 -16.07 12.84
CA LEU A 62 18.77 -14.81 12.10
C LEU A 62 19.45 -13.70 12.91
N THR A 63 20.42 -13.02 12.29
CA THR A 63 21.13 -11.90 12.92
C THR A 63 20.19 -10.68 12.99
N SER A 64 20.35 -9.83 14.00
CA SER A 64 19.61 -8.55 14.13
C SER A 64 19.73 -7.64 12.89
N VAL A 65 20.85 -7.75 12.17
CA VAL A 65 21.12 -7.11 10.88
C VAL A 65 20.04 -7.42 9.84
N PHE A 66 19.52 -8.66 9.81
CA PHE A 66 18.45 -9.05 8.89
C PHE A 66 17.22 -8.16 9.09
N TRP A 67 16.79 -8.00 10.34
CA TRP A 67 15.63 -7.18 10.69
C TRP A 67 15.83 -5.71 10.34
N TYR A 68 17.04 -5.19 10.54
CA TYR A 68 17.37 -3.82 10.15
C TYR A 68 17.26 -3.62 8.62
N ILE A 69 17.78 -4.55 7.83
CA ILE A 69 17.71 -4.48 6.36
C ILE A 69 16.26 -4.58 5.89
N VAL A 70 15.45 -5.46 6.49
CA VAL A 70 14.02 -5.58 6.18
C VAL A 70 13.28 -4.29 6.53
N ALA A 71 13.52 -3.73 7.72
CA ALA A 71 12.92 -2.47 8.14
C ALA A 71 13.29 -1.32 7.18
N ALA A 72 14.57 -1.21 6.79
CA ALA A 72 15.04 -0.21 5.84
C ALA A 72 14.34 -0.34 4.47
N LYS A 73 14.12 -1.57 3.98
CA LYS A 73 13.36 -1.82 2.74
C LYS A 73 11.90 -1.38 2.88
N VAL A 74 11.26 -1.70 4.00
CA VAL A 74 9.86 -1.32 4.26
C VAL A 74 9.71 0.21 4.34
N ILE A 75 10.63 0.89 5.02
CA ILE A 75 10.65 2.36 5.09
C ILE A 75 10.82 2.95 3.70
N PHE A 76 11.78 2.44 2.90
CA PHE A 76 12.00 2.92 1.54
C PHE A 76 10.74 2.78 0.67
N ILE A 77 10.09 1.62 0.72
CA ILE A 77 8.84 1.36 0.01
C ILE A 77 7.73 2.29 0.51
N SER A 78 7.61 2.49 1.82
CA SER A 78 6.60 3.35 2.43
C SER A 78 6.77 4.81 2.01
N VAL A 79 7.99 5.35 2.01
CA VAL A 79 8.28 6.71 1.53
C VAL A 79 7.85 6.87 0.07
N PHE A 80 8.18 5.91 -0.78
CA PHE A 80 7.77 5.94 -2.19
C PHE A 80 6.25 5.91 -2.34
N ILE A 81 5.58 5.03 -1.60
CA ILE A 81 4.11 4.91 -1.59
C ILE A 81 3.47 6.23 -1.14
N VAL A 82 3.95 6.83 -0.05
CA VAL A 82 3.44 8.11 0.46
C VAL A 82 3.69 9.23 -0.55
N ALA A 83 4.84 9.26 -1.22
CA ALA A 83 5.13 10.24 -2.26
C ALA A 83 4.17 10.10 -3.46
N VAL A 84 3.94 8.88 -3.94
CA VAL A 84 2.98 8.61 -5.02
C VAL A 84 1.57 9.02 -4.61
N PHE A 85 1.12 8.65 -3.41
CA PHE A 85 -0.18 9.08 -2.89
C PHE A 85 -0.28 10.60 -2.75
N SER A 86 0.79 11.26 -2.33
CA SER A 86 0.83 12.72 -2.22
C SER A 86 0.69 13.38 -3.60
N VAL A 87 1.34 12.84 -4.64
CA VAL A 87 1.19 13.32 -6.02
C VAL A 87 -0.24 13.09 -6.52
N ILE A 88 -0.82 11.91 -6.28
CA ILE A 88 -2.23 11.63 -6.64
C ILE A 88 -3.17 12.60 -5.93
N TRP A 89 -2.94 12.84 -4.63
CA TRP A 89 -3.73 13.78 -3.83
C TRP A 89 -3.62 15.21 -4.36
N ILE A 90 -2.41 15.67 -4.69
CA ILE A 90 -2.19 16.97 -5.32
C ILE A 90 -2.92 17.06 -6.67
N ILE A 91 -2.84 16.02 -7.51
CA ILE A 91 -3.53 15.97 -8.80
C ILE A 91 -5.05 16.04 -8.60
N SER A 92 -5.59 15.29 -7.63
CA SER A 92 -7.02 15.36 -7.27
C SER A 92 -7.43 16.72 -6.69
N CYS A 93 -6.51 17.45 -6.04
CA CYS A 93 -6.74 18.82 -5.61
C CYS A 93 -6.72 19.82 -6.79
N VAL A 94 -5.79 19.65 -7.74
CA VAL A 94 -5.63 20.54 -8.91
C VAL A 94 -6.74 20.35 -9.93
N VAL A 95 -7.15 19.09 -10.13
CA VAL A 95 -8.29 18.71 -10.96
C VAL A 95 -9.35 18.16 -10.03
N PRO A 96 -10.16 19.01 -9.35
CA PRO A 96 -11.35 18.53 -8.68
C PRO A 96 -12.32 18.14 -9.80
N GLU A 97 -12.22 16.90 -10.27
CA GLU A 97 -13.27 16.24 -11.04
C GLU A 97 -14.44 15.87 -10.11
N VAL A 98 -14.93 16.87 -9.38
CA VAL A 98 -16.33 16.97 -9.04
C VAL A 98 -16.88 17.96 -10.06
N PRO A 99 -17.48 17.47 -11.15
CA PRO A 99 -17.81 18.29 -12.29
C PRO A 99 -18.76 19.39 -11.83
N ARG A 100 -18.33 20.63 -11.95
CA ARG A 100 -19.25 21.79 -11.99
C ARG A 100 -20.42 21.54 -12.96
N LYS A 101 -20.22 20.66 -13.94
CA LYS A 101 -21.22 20.15 -14.90
C LYS A 101 -22.25 19.17 -14.31
N ILE A 102 -21.91 18.28 -13.35
CA ILE A 102 -22.91 17.40 -12.71
C ILE A 102 -23.56 18.03 -11.49
N ALA A 103 -22.91 18.98 -10.80
CA ALA A 103 -23.59 19.78 -9.78
C ALA A 103 -24.73 20.60 -10.41
N THR A 104 -24.43 21.29 -11.52
CA THR A 104 -25.46 22.02 -12.29
C THR A 104 -26.47 21.12 -12.98
N ALA A 105 -26.07 19.94 -13.51
CA ALA A 105 -27.03 18.98 -14.05
C ALA A 105 -27.96 18.40 -12.95
N LYS A 106 -27.41 18.10 -11.76
CA LYS A 106 -28.19 17.58 -10.62
C LYS A 106 -29.19 18.61 -10.09
N GLU A 107 -28.84 19.89 -10.04
CA GLU A 107 -29.78 20.95 -9.68
C GLU A 107 -30.89 21.09 -10.72
N ARG A 108 -30.56 21.08 -12.01
CA ARG A 108 -31.55 21.16 -13.09
C ARG A 108 -32.51 19.96 -13.13
N ASP A 109 -32.00 18.75 -12.88
CA ASP A 109 -32.81 17.54 -12.78
C ASP A 109 -33.75 17.60 -11.56
N ARG A 110 -33.25 18.11 -10.41
CA ARG A 110 -34.03 18.28 -9.20
C ARG A 110 -35.17 19.29 -9.36
N GLU A 111 -34.93 20.41 -10.05
CA GLU A 111 -35.95 21.40 -10.39
C GLU A 111 -37.04 20.81 -11.28
N THR A 112 -36.65 20.03 -12.29
CA THR A 112 -37.57 19.37 -13.22
C THR A 112 -38.46 18.35 -12.50
N ILE A 113 -37.90 17.57 -11.57
CA ILE A 113 -38.65 16.60 -10.76
C ILE A 113 -39.62 17.34 -9.82
N ASN A 114 -39.18 18.39 -9.13
CA ASN A 114 -40.03 19.14 -8.21
C ASN A 114 -41.22 19.80 -8.92
N ARG A 115 -41.00 20.36 -10.12
CA ARG A 115 -42.05 20.89 -10.99
C ARG A 115 -43.11 19.85 -11.34
N ARG A 116 -42.69 18.64 -11.74
CA ARG A 116 -43.62 17.53 -12.08
C ARG A 116 -44.43 17.10 -10.87
N ASN A 117 -43.79 16.96 -9.71
CA ASN A 117 -44.49 16.59 -8.48
C ASN A 117 -45.53 17.65 -8.09
N LEU A 118 -45.18 18.94 -8.15
CA LEU A 118 -46.13 20.02 -7.87
C LEU A 118 -47.32 20.00 -8.84
N HIS A 119 -47.07 19.77 -10.13
CA HIS A 119 -48.15 19.67 -11.12
C HIS A 119 -49.09 18.49 -10.83
N ASN A 120 -48.55 17.32 -10.49
CA ASN A 120 -49.35 16.16 -10.12
C ASN A 120 -50.18 16.40 -8.84
N GLU A 121 -49.60 17.07 -7.84
CA GLU A 121 -50.33 17.44 -6.62
C GLU A 121 -51.44 18.47 -6.91
N LEU A 122 -51.19 19.44 -7.80
CA LEU A 122 -52.22 20.38 -8.23
C LEU A 122 -53.36 19.68 -8.98
N GLU A 123 -53.06 18.81 -9.96
CA GLU A 123 -54.08 18.05 -10.69
C GLU A 123 -54.90 17.14 -9.77
N ARG A 124 -54.28 16.60 -8.71
CA ARG A 124 -54.99 15.84 -7.68
C ARG A 124 -55.91 16.72 -6.81
N ASN A 125 -55.50 17.95 -6.54
CA ASN A 125 -56.25 18.89 -5.69
C ASN A 125 -57.30 19.72 -6.45
N VAL A 126 -57.23 19.80 -7.78
CA VAL A 126 -58.22 20.45 -8.66
C VAL A 126 -59.62 19.82 -8.55
N PRO A 127 -59.83 18.48 -8.64
CA PRO A 127 -61.15 17.89 -8.48
C PRO A 127 -61.69 18.03 -7.05
N LEU A 128 -60.82 18.10 -6.03
CA LEU A 128 -61.20 18.37 -4.65
C LEU A 128 -61.71 19.81 -4.45
N ASN A 129 -61.04 20.82 -5.03
CA ASN A 129 -61.49 22.21 -4.96
C ASN A 129 -62.76 22.46 -5.77
N LEU A 130 -62.92 21.83 -6.94
CA LEU A 130 -64.16 21.88 -7.72
C LEU A 130 -65.37 21.25 -6.99
N GLY A 131 -65.13 20.26 -6.12
CA GLY A 131 -66.16 19.68 -5.25
C GLY A 131 -66.50 20.56 -4.04
N GLN A 132 -65.53 21.29 -3.48
CA GLN A 132 -65.77 22.18 -2.32
C GLN A 132 -66.31 23.56 -2.70
N GLN A 133 -65.98 24.08 -3.88
CA GLN A 133 -66.43 25.40 -4.34
C GLN A 133 -67.89 25.40 -4.86
N ASN A 134 -68.49 24.21 -5.05
CA ASN A 134 -69.88 24.03 -5.51
C ASN A 134 -70.87 23.73 -4.37
N ASN A 135 -70.66 24.26 -3.17
CA ASN A 135 -71.70 24.24 -2.14
C ASN A 135 -72.48 25.56 -2.19
N PRO A 136 -73.71 25.60 -2.74
CA PRO A 136 -74.46 26.84 -2.81
C PRO A 136 -74.89 27.24 -1.39
N ILE A 137 -74.42 28.41 -0.96
CA ILE A 137 -75.02 29.18 0.13
C ILE A 137 -76.39 29.63 -0.41
N TYR A 138 -77.47 28.93 -0.06
CA TYR A 138 -78.81 29.49 -0.13
C TYR A 138 -79.09 30.29 1.17
N PRO A 139 -79.84 31.41 1.07
CA PRO A 139 -80.15 32.28 2.19
C PRO A 139 -80.99 31.62 3.27
#